data_AF-A0A9X4C7X2-F1
#
_entry.id   AF-A0A9X4C7X2-F1
#
_cell.length_a   1.000
_cell.length_b   1.000
_cell.length_c   1.000
_cell.angle_alpha   90.00
_cell.angle_beta   90.00
_cell.angle_gamma   90.00
#
_symmetry.space_group_name_H-M   'P 1'
#
loop_
_entity.id
_entity.type
_entity.pdbx_description
1 polymer ?
#
loop_
_entity_poly.entity_id
_entity_poly.type
_entity_poly.pdbx_seq_one_letter_code
_entity_poly.pdbx_strand_id
1 'polypeptide(L)'
;MKVETVVQLLPEDCGLQHSIVRLHNSNIDSKRLDRERFFRREAVVICNPQNGSRVLRYAMGTPGGISITKRAVALDYDAVDVLGIRFKTDVDLEIRRASTFEVYQWFWNHPDLGIRLSTRLGVMGGILGVMGFLVGLTPFLHL
;
A
#
# COMPACT_ATOMS: atom_id res chain seq x y z
N MET A 1 3.99 5.20 12.52
CA MET A 1 4.28 6.65 12.46
C MET A 1 2.97 7.40 12.59
N LYS A 2 2.89 8.35 13.54
CA LYS A 2 1.72 9.23 13.66
C LYS A 2 1.79 10.37 12.64
N VAL A 3 0.63 10.73 12.11
CA VAL A 3 0.43 11.78 11.12
C VAL A 3 -0.60 12.75 11.68
N GLU A 4 -0.22 14.02 11.69
CA GLU A 4 -1.02 15.11 12.25
C GLU A 4 -1.70 15.93 11.16
N THR A 5 -1.11 16.00 9.96
CA THR A 5 -1.63 16.86 8.89
C THR A 5 -1.62 16.14 7.56
N VAL A 6 -2.69 16.28 6.78
CA VAL A 6 -2.78 15.76 5.42
C VAL A 6 -2.79 16.91 4.42
N VAL A 7 -1.84 16.87 3.51
CA VAL A 7 -1.77 17.76 2.34
C VAL A 7 -2.24 17.02 1.10
N GLN A 8 -2.71 17.79 0.11
CA GLN A 8 -3.14 17.21 -1.15
C GLN A 8 -1.92 16.80 -1.98
N LEU A 9 -1.98 15.61 -2.55
CA LEU A 9 -0.99 15.12 -3.51
C LEU A 9 -1.04 15.92 -4.82
N LEU A 10 0.12 16.07 -5.48
CA LEU A 10 0.19 16.71 -6.80
C LEU A 10 -0.63 15.89 -7.82
N PRO A 11 -1.32 16.55 -8.78
CA PRO A 11 -2.14 15.86 -9.78
C PRO A 11 -1.39 14.76 -10.56
N GLU A 12 -0.08 14.94 -10.79
CA GLU A 12 0.78 13.99 -11.49
C GLU A 12 0.98 12.66 -10.74
N ASP A 13 0.93 12.71 -9.40
CA ASP A 13 1.09 11.54 -8.54
C ASP A 13 -0.28 10.96 -8.10
N CYS A 14 -1.38 11.64 -8.45
CA CYS A 14 -2.73 11.24 -8.08
C CYS A 14 -3.24 10.05 -8.90
N GLY A 15 -4.12 9.26 -8.28
CA GLY A 15 -4.89 8.23 -8.96
C GLY A 15 -4.58 6.82 -8.49
N LEU A 16 -5.57 5.95 -8.72
CA LEU A 16 -5.56 4.54 -8.33
C LEU A 16 -4.36 3.75 -8.89
N GLN A 17 -3.88 4.13 -10.08
CA GLN A 17 -2.74 3.47 -10.74
C GLN A 17 -1.43 3.68 -9.98
N HIS A 18 -1.25 4.84 -9.36
CA HIS A 18 -0.05 5.17 -8.60
C HIS A 18 -0.17 4.68 -7.15
N SER A 19 -1.33 4.92 -6.51
CA SER A 19 -1.58 4.54 -5.11
C SER A 19 -0.40 4.92 -4.20
N ILE A 20 0.10 6.16 -4.30
CA ILE A 20 1.29 6.65 -3.59
C ILE A 20 0.89 7.45 -2.35
N VAL A 21 1.71 7.35 -1.30
CA VAL A 21 1.74 8.32 -0.20
C VAL A 21 3.10 9.01 -0.18
N ARG A 22 3.10 10.34 -0.18
CA ARG A 22 4.35 11.11 -0.06
C ARG A 22 4.60 11.47 1.41
N LEU A 23 5.77 11.07 1.90
CA LEU A 23 6.25 11.35 3.25
C LEU A 23 7.44 12.31 3.17
N HIS A 24 7.69 13.04 4.26
CA HIS A 24 8.90 13.83 4.38
C HIS A 24 10.16 12.96 4.20
N ASN A 25 11.17 13.50 3.51
CA ASN A 25 12.39 12.76 3.15
C ASN A 25 13.16 12.19 4.36
N SER A 26 13.00 12.77 5.55
CA SER A 26 13.59 12.19 6.78
C SER A 26 13.02 10.82 7.15
N ASN A 27 11.80 10.52 6.74
CA ASN A 27 11.08 9.29 7.07
C ASN A 27 11.22 8.23 5.97
N ILE A 28 11.92 8.55 4.88
CA ILE A 28 12.18 7.66 3.76
C ILE A 28 13.66 7.31 3.73
N ASP A 29 13.95 6.03 3.60
CA ASP A 29 15.29 5.55 3.27
C ASP A 29 15.32 4.96 1.85
N SER A 30 16.06 5.63 0.96
CA SER A 30 16.28 5.16 -0.40
C SER A 30 17.33 4.04 -0.48
N LYS A 31 18.24 3.95 0.51
CA LYS A 31 19.36 2.99 0.52
C LYS A 31 18.97 1.64 1.14
N ARG A 32 17.79 1.57 1.78
CA ARG A 32 17.25 0.35 2.43
C ARG A 32 18.15 -0.22 3.53
N LEU A 33 18.83 0.66 4.26
CA LEU A 33 19.74 0.33 5.34
C LEU A 33 19.06 0.49 6.71
N ASP A 34 18.24 1.52 6.87
CA ASP A 34 17.60 1.89 8.14
C ASP A 34 16.16 1.38 8.19
N ARG A 35 15.91 0.41 9.09
CA ARG A 35 14.58 -0.20 9.27
C ARG A 35 13.61 0.68 10.07
N GLU A 36 14.08 1.73 10.73
CA GLU A 36 13.17 2.67 11.42
C GLU A 36 12.45 3.58 10.44
N ARG A 37 13.03 3.80 9.25
CA ARG A 37 12.44 4.57 8.16
C ARG A 37 11.72 3.67 7.17
N PHE A 38 10.77 4.23 6.44
CA PHE A 38 10.09 3.50 5.36
C PHE A 38 11.00 3.43 4.14
N PHE A 39 11.04 2.27 3.49
CA PHE A 39 11.80 2.14 2.25
C PHE A 39 11.04 2.76 1.08
N ARG A 40 11.78 3.34 0.13
CA ARG A 40 11.15 3.86 -1.09
C ARG A 40 10.43 2.73 -1.84
N ARG A 41 9.17 2.98 -2.22
CA ARG A 41 8.21 2.05 -2.85
C ARG A 41 7.80 0.87 -1.96
N GLU A 42 7.98 0.98 -0.65
CA GLU A 42 7.45 0.00 0.30
C GLU A 42 5.94 0.16 0.44
N ALA A 43 5.21 -0.96 0.49
CA ALA A 43 3.79 -0.94 0.77
C ALA A 43 3.55 -0.57 2.24
N VAL A 44 2.73 0.44 2.47
CA VAL A 44 2.33 0.91 3.79
C VAL A 44 0.82 0.94 3.90
N VAL A 45 0.33 0.67 5.10
CA VAL A 45 -1.07 0.83 5.46
C VAL A 45 -1.20 2.11 6.25
N ILE A 46 -2.12 2.95 5.82
CA ILE A 46 -2.55 4.15 6.53
C ILE A 46 -3.87 3.81 7.18
N CYS A 47 -3.91 3.91 8.50
CA CYS A 47 -5.05 3.60 9.34
C CYS A 47 -5.57 4.90 9.93
N ASN A 48 -6.89 5.09 9.89
CA ASN A 48 -7.57 6.04 10.75
C ASN A 48 -8.10 5.28 11.99
N PRO A 49 -7.47 5.43 13.17
CA PRO A 49 -7.90 4.76 14.39
C PRO A 49 -9.28 5.22 14.88
N GLN A 50 -9.79 6.38 14.44
CA GLN A 50 -11.09 6.89 14.87
C GLN A 50 -12.27 6.12 14.27
N ASN A 51 -12.13 5.64 13.03
CA ASN A 51 -13.19 4.91 12.32
C ASN A 51 -12.77 3.49 11.87
N GLY A 52 -11.51 3.12 12.06
CA GLY A 52 -10.95 1.83 11.63
C GLY A 52 -10.71 1.71 10.12
N SER A 53 -10.93 2.78 9.34
CA SER A 53 -10.67 2.80 7.90
C SER A 53 -9.18 2.63 7.62
N ARG A 54 -8.88 1.87 6.57
CA ARG A 54 -7.50 1.58 6.16
C ARG A 54 -7.33 1.67 4.66
N VAL A 55 -6.22 2.25 4.23
CA VAL A 55 -5.83 2.32 2.81
C VAL A 55 -4.41 1.83 2.64
N LEU A 56 -4.16 1.11 1.56
CA LEU A 56 -2.82 0.66 1.18
C LEU A 56 -2.25 1.65 0.16
N ARG A 57 -1.02 2.10 0.40
CA ARG A 57 -0.28 3.03 -0.46
C ARG A 57 1.19 2.67 -0.51
N TYR A 58 1.90 3.14 -1.53
CA TYR A 58 3.35 3.00 -1.62
C TYR A 58 4.06 4.23 -1.06
N ALA A 59 4.97 4.02 -0.11
CA ALA A 59 5.73 5.09 0.51
C ALA A 59 6.76 5.69 -0.47
N MET A 60 6.68 7.00 -0.68
CA MET A 60 7.58 7.75 -1.53
C MET A 60 8.04 9.04 -0.83
N GLY A 61 9.24 9.50 -1.14
CA GLY A 61 9.75 10.78 -0.62
C GLY A 61 9.10 11.99 -1.29
N THR A 62 9.16 13.13 -0.63
CA THR A 62 8.63 14.40 -1.12
C THR A 62 9.31 14.80 -2.45
N PRO A 63 8.55 15.03 -3.53
CA PRO A 63 9.09 15.60 -4.77
C PRO A 63 9.35 17.10 -4.60
N GLY A 64 10.19 17.69 -5.45
CA GLY A 64 10.32 19.14 -5.53
C GLY A 64 8.98 19.76 -5.96
N GLY A 65 8.36 20.58 -5.10
CA GLY A 65 7.08 21.25 -5.41
C GLY A 65 6.01 21.13 -4.32
N ILE A 66 6.15 20.22 -3.35
CA ILE A 66 5.27 20.14 -2.18
C ILE A 66 6.11 20.26 -0.91
N SER A 67 5.68 21.08 0.05
CA SER A 67 6.28 21.10 1.39
C SER A 67 5.49 20.17 2.31
N ILE A 68 6.12 19.09 2.78
CA ILE A 68 5.55 18.11 3.70
C ILE A 68 6.38 18.16 4.99
N THR A 69 5.77 18.49 6.12
CA THR A 69 6.46 18.48 7.42
C THR A 69 6.70 17.04 7.90
N LYS A 70 7.55 16.85 8.91
CA LYS A 70 7.94 15.52 9.41
C LYS A 70 6.76 14.66 9.88
N ARG A 71 5.65 15.27 10.31
CA ARG A 71 4.40 14.62 10.74
C ARG A 71 3.24 14.83 9.77
N ALA A 72 3.50 15.40 8.60
CA ALA A 72 2.51 15.52 7.54
C ALA A 72 2.73 14.47 6.45
N VAL A 73 1.68 14.21 5.68
CA VAL A 73 1.70 13.31 4.53
C VAL A 73 0.87 13.87 3.39
N ALA A 74 1.28 13.59 2.15
CA ALA A 74 0.46 13.91 0.99
C ALA A 74 -0.33 12.68 0.52
N LEU A 75 -1.64 12.86 0.36
CA LEU A 75 -2.57 11.82 -0.07
C LEU A 75 -3.46 12.30 -1.22
N ASP A 76 -3.90 11.34 -2.02
CA ASP A 76 -4.90 11.51 -3.07
C ASP A 76 -6.31 11.68 -2.48
N TYR A 77 -7.20 12.27 -3.27
CA TYR A 77 -8.61 12.46 -2.87
C TYR A 77 -9.29 11.14 -2.47
N ASP A 78 -9.04 10.07 -3.23
CA ASP A 78 -9.64 8.75 -2.96
C ASP A 78 -9.20 8.18 -1.60
N ALA A 79 -7.93 8.36 -1.22
CA ALA A 79 -7.47 7.93 0.11
C ALA A 79 -8.12 8.74 1.21
N VAL A 80 -8.22 10.06 1.03
CA VAL A 80 -8.83 10.96 2.00
C VAL A 80 -10.31 10.65 2.21
N ASP A 81 -11.03 10.35 1.13
CA ASP A 81 -12.43 9.93 1.17
C ASP A 81 -12.60 8.60 1.92
N VAL A 82 -11.81 7.57 1.59
CA VAL A 82 -11.86 6.26 2.28
C VAL A 82 -11.46 6.37 3.76
N LEU A 83 -10.48 7.21 4.07
CA LEU A 83 -10.07 7.47 5.46
C LEU A 83 -11.09 8.33 6.22
N GLY A 84 -12.03 8.97 5.52
CA GLY A 84 -13.06 9.82 6.10
C GLY A 84 -12.51 11.12 6.70
N ILE A 85 -11.46 11.68 6.12
CA ILE A 85 -10.78 12.88 6.62
C ILE A 85 -10.91 14.05 5.64
N ARG A 86 -10.42 15.22 6.04
CA ARG A 86 -10.34 16.41 5.16
C ARG A 86 -8.90 16.91 5.06
N PHE A 87 -8.60 17.61 3.98
CA PHE A 87 -7.30 18.27 3.84
C PHE A 87 -7.19 19.46 4.79
N LYS A 88 -5.95 19.77 5.20
CA LYS A 88 -5.63 20.94 6.05
C LYS A 88 -6.32 20.94 7.43
N THR A 89 -6.81 19.80 7.89
CA THR A 89 -7.29 19.61 9.27
C THR A 89 -6.31 18.75 10.05
N ASP A 90 -6.28 18.94 11.37
CA ASP A 90 -5.56 18.03 12.25
C ASP A 90 -6.24 16.66 12.24
N VAL A 91 -5.44 15.63 12.02
CA VAL A 91 -5.86 14.22 12.00
C VAL A 91 -4.96 13.43 12.93
N ASP A 92 -5.40 12.27 13.41
CA ASP A 92 -4.53 11.31 14.09
C ASP A 92 -4.51 10.03 13.25
N LEU A 93 -3.72 10.02 12.16
CA LEU A 93 -3.56 8.82 11.35
C LEU A 93 -2.31 8.07 11.74
N GLU A 94 -2.34 6.75 11.57
CA GLU A 94 -1.19 5.90 11.77
C GLU A 94 -0.75 5.28 10.45
N ILE A 95 0.54 5.46 10.13
CA ILE A 95 1.19 4.78 9.02
C ILE A 95 2.08 3.67 9.55
N ARG A 96 1.85 2.46 9.06
CA ARG A 96 2.67 1.28 9.34
C ARG A 96 3.01 0.54 8.07
N ARG A 97 4.05 -0.30 8.14
CA ARG A 97 4.40 -1.21 7.04
C ARG A 97 3.26 -2.21 6.83
N ALA A 98 2.94 -2.46 5.56
CA ALA A 98 1.93 -3.45 5.20
C ALA A 98 2.50 -4.85 5.39
N SER A 99 1.75 -5.73 6.04
CA SER A 99 2.10 -7.16 6.06
C SER A 99 1.85 -7.79 4.69
N THR A 100 2.58 -8.85 4.37
CA THR A 100 2.40 -9.56 3.08
C THR A 100 0.95 -10.01 2.87
N PHE A 101 0.29 -10.45 3.94
CA PHE A 101 -1.12 -10.87 3.90
C PHE A 101 -2.05 -9.71 3.53
N GLU A 102 -1.85 -8.52 4.12
CA GLU A 102 -2.65 -7.34 3.81
C GLU A 102 -2.43 -6.86 2.37
N VAL A 103 -1.20 -6.96 1.88
CA VAL A 103 -0.89 -6.66 0.48
C VAL A 103 -1.68 -7.61 -0.43
N TYR A 104 -1.65 -8.92 -0.18
CA TYR A 104 -2.43 -9.89 -0.95
C TYR A 104 -3.94 -9.64 -0.85
N GLN A 105 -4.46 -9.40 0.34
CA GLN A 105 -5.88 -9.11 0.55
C GLN A 105 -6.31 -7.85 -0.20
N TRP A 106 -5.44 -6.84 -0.29
CA TRP A 106 -5.70 -5.63 -1.05
C TRP A 106 -5.74 -5.92 -2.54
N PHE A 107 -4.77 -6.65 -3.10
CA PHE A 107 -4.77 -7.03 -4.51
C PHE A 107 -5.97 -7.92 -4.89
N TRP A 108 -6.40 -8.81 -3.99
CA TRP A 108 -7.59 -9.65 -4.20
C TRP A 108 -8.90 -8.86 -4.35
N ASN A 109 -8.96 -7.70 -3.69
CA ASN A 109 -10.11 -6.79 -3.68
C ASN A 109 -9.78 -5.47 -4.38
N HIS A 110 -8.76 -5.44 -5.25
CA HIS A 110 -8.29 -4.20 -5.85
C HIS A 110 -9.43 -3.49 -6.59
N PRO A 111 -9.60 -2.16 -6.44
CA PRO A 111 -10.64 -1.40 -7.15
C PRO A 111 -10.59 -1.58 -8.67
N ASP A 112 -9.40 -1.74 -9.27
CA ASP A 112 -9.23 -2.02 -10.69
C ASP A 112 -9.62 -3.48 -11.01
N LEU A 113 -10.56 -3.63 -11.94
CA LEU A 113 -11.06 -4.94 -12.36
C LEU A 113 -9.98 -5.80 -13.03
N GLY A 114 -9.13 -5.20 -13.87
CA GLY A 114 -8.09 -5.91 -14.60
C GLY A 114 -7.04 -6.47 -13.64
N ILE A 115 -6.61 -5.67 -12.66
CA ILE A 115 -5.66 -6.13 -11.63
C ILE A 115 -6.31 -7.21 -10.77
N ARG A 116 -7.55 -7.01 -10.33
CA ARG A 116 -8.30 -7.99 -9.53
C ARG A 116 -8.44 -9.34 -10.24
N LEU A 117 -8.82 -9.34 -11.51
CA LEU A 117 -8.95 -10.56 -12.31
C LEU A 117 -7.59 -11.23 -12.51
N SER A 118 -6.56 -10.47 -12.85
CA SER A 118 -5.20 -10.99 -13.07
C SER A 118 -4.65 -11.65 -11.81
N THR A 119 -4.81 -11.04 -10.64
CA THR A 119 -4.40 -11.62 -9.36
C THR A 119 -5.17 -12.92 -9.07
N ARG A 120 -6.49 -12.94 -9.25
CA ARG A 120 -7.31 -14.13 -9.01
C ARG A 120 -6.93 -15.28 -9.96
N LEU A 121 -6.75 -15.00 -11.24
CA LEU A 121 -6.33 -15.98 -12.23
C LEU A 121 -4.93 -16.52 -11.92
N GLY A 122 -3.99 -15.66 -11.52
CA GLY A 122 -2.65 -16.09 -11.10
C GLY A 122 -2.68 -17.03 -9.89
N VAL A 123 -3.49 -16.72 -8.88
CA VAL A 123 -3.68 -17.59 -7.70
C VAL A 123 -4.32 -18.92 -8.08
N MET A 124 -5.38 -18.90 -8.89
CA MET A 124 -6.05 -20.12 -9.35
C MET A 124 -5.12 -21.00 -10.19
N GLY A 125 -4.32 -20.40 -11.08
CA GLY A 125 -3.30 -21.09 -11.85
C GLY A 125 -2.22 -21.73 -10.97
N GLY A 126 -1.78 -21.03 -9.93
CA GLY A 126 -0.85 -21.58 -8.93
C GLY A 126 -1.42 -22.79 -8.19
N ILE A 127 -2.68 -22.72 -7.74
CA ILE A 127 -3.36 -23.83 -7.06
C ILE A 127 -3.48 -25.04 -8.00
N LEU A 128 -3.93 -24.83 -9.24
CA LEU A 128 -4.03 -25.87 -10.26
C LEU A 128 -2.67 -26.51 -10.57
N GLY A 129 -1.61 -25.70 -10.64
CA GLY A 129 -0.24 -26.19 -10.85
C GLY A 129 0.24 -27.08 -9.71
N VAL A 130 0.00 -26.68 -8.45
CA VAL A 130 0.35 -27.50 -7.27
C VAL A 130 -0.45 -28.80 -7.26
N MET A 131 -1.75 -28.77 -7.55
CA MET A 131 -2.56 -29.99 -7.64
C MET A 131 -2.07 -30.91 -8.76
N GLY A 132 -1.77 -30.37 -9.94
CA GLY A 132 -1.21 -31.13 -11.06
C GLY A 132 0.13 -31.77 -10.71
N PHE A 133 1.00 -31.05 -10.00
CA PHE A 133 2.27 -31.58 -9.50
C PHE A 133 2.08 -32.73 -8.51
N LEU A 134 1.15 -32.59 -7.54
CA LEU A 134 0.84 -33.65 -6.58
C LEU A 134 0.27 -34.90 -7.26
N VAL A 135 -0.65 -34.72 -8.22
CA VAL A 135 -1.18 -35.84 -9.01
C VAL A 135 -0.06 -36.51 -9.82
N GLY A 136 0.84 -35.73 -10.40
CA GLY A 136 2.00 -36.25 -11.14
C GLY A 136 3.02 -37.01 -10.28
N LEU A 137 3.07 -36.76 -8.96
CA LEU A 137 3.90 -37.51 -8.02
C LEU A 137 3.30 -38.86 -7.61
N THR A 138 1.99 -39.05 -7.77
CA THR A 138 1.31 -40.29 -7.36
C THR A 138 1.92 -41.57 -7.95
N PRO A 139 2.36 -41.64 -9.23
CA PRO A 139 2.95 -42.85 -9.79
C PRO A 139 4.31 -43.22 -9.16
N PHE A 140 5.04 -42.24 -8.61
CA PHE A 140 6.36 -42.45 -7.99
C PHE A 140 6.26 -42.89 -6.53
N LEU A 141 5.10 -42.73 -5.89
CA LEU A 141 4.85 -43.18 -4.51
C LEU A 141 4.33 -44.63 -4.44
N HIS A 142 3.90 -45.19 -5.57
CA HIS A 142 3.38 -46.56 -5.70
C HIS A 142 4.42 -47.56 -6.26
N LEU A 143 5.70 -47.17 -6.31
CA LEU A 143 6.85 -47.93 -6.80
C LEU A 143 7.83 -48.16 -5.64
#